data_AF-A0A059X1S0-F1
#
_entry.id   AF-A0A059X1S0-F1
#
_cell.length_a   1.000
_cell.length_b   1.000
_cell.length_c   1.000
_cell.angle_alpha   90.00
_cell.angle_beta   90.00
_cell.angle_gamma   90.00
#
_symmetry.space_group_name_H-M   'P 1'
#
loop_
_entity.id
_entity.type
_entity.pdbx_description
1 polymer ?
#
loop_
_entity_poly.entity_id
_entity_poly.type
_entity_poly.pdbx_seq_one_letter_code
_entity_poly.pdbx_strand_id
1 'polypeptide(L)'
;MNTPETSPSGNIHGMPFAAILGQGAEELTHLSGFSPKVHAEDCVLIGARSVDPDEAIALKKSGVRVVTMRELDERGMNAVMDEAMWLASRNTAGFHVTMDMDFVDPDYAPGVGTPVPGGPTYRESHLAMEKIADSGKMLSFELTEINPVLDNANRTAELGVQLILSAFGKKIM
;
A
#
# COMPACT_ATOMS: atom_id res chain seq x y z
N MET A 1 2.12 -10.34 1.64
CA MET A 1 3.54 -10.72 1.48
C MET A 1 3.66 -12.24 1.44
N ASN A 2 3.10 -12.86 0.40
CA ASN A 2 3.20 -14.29 0.16
C ASN A 2 4.37 -14.63 -0.78
N THR A 3 4.86 -15.86 -0.70
CA THR A 3 5.70 -16.50 -1.72
C THR A 3 4.93 -17.68 -2.36
N PRO A 4 5.45 -18.33 -3.41
CA PRO A 4 4.82 -19.54 -3.96
C PRO A 4 4.60 -20.64 -2.93
N GLU A 5 5.46 -20.72 -1.90
CA GLU A 5 5.39 -21.71 -0.83
C GLU A 5 4.36 -21.37 0.26
N THR A 6 4.12 -20.08 0.52
CA THR A 6 3.20 -19.65 1.58
C THR A 6 1.81 -19.29 1.08
N SER A 7 1.63 -19.06 -0.22
CA SER A 7 0.35 -18.63 -0.78
C SER A 7 -0.69 -19.75 -0.75
N PRO A 8 -1.86 -19.56 -0.11
CA PRO A 8 -2.93 -20.54 -0.13
C PRO A 8 -3.61 -20.67 -1.50
N SER A 9 -3.52 -19.63 -2.35
CA SER A 9 -4.17 -19.57 -3.66
C SER A 9 -3.23 -19.82 -4.84
N GLY A 10 -1.92 -19.66 -4.64
CA GLY A 10 -0.94 -19.62 -5.73
C GLY A 10 -1.00 -18.36 -6.60
N ASN A 11 -1.87 -17.39 -6.27
CA ASN A 11 -2.01 -16.17 -7.06
C ASN A 11 -0.81 -15.24 -6.89
N ILE A 12 -0.22 -14.82 -8.01
CA ILE A 12 0.96 -13.95 -8.04
C ILE A 12 0.68 -12.55 -7.50
N HIS A 13 -0.56 -12.04 -7.57
CA HIS A 13 -0.93 -10.70 -7.08
C HIS A 13 -0.73 -10.50 -5.56
N GLY A 14 -0.69 -11.58 -4.77
CA GLY A 14 -0.34 -11.53 -3.34
C GLY A 14 1.16 -11.60 -3.04
N MET A 15 1.99 -11.75 -4.06
CA MET A 15 3.45 -11.91 -4.00
C MET A 15 4.30 -10.68 -4.38
N PRO A 16 3.82 -9.57 -5.01
CA PRO A 16 4.72 -8.52 -5.50
C PRO A 16 5.56 -7.91 -4.41
N PHE A 17 4.98 -7.69 -3.22
CA PHE A 17 5.71 -7.09 -2.11
C PHE A 17 6.85 -8.00 -1.62
N ALA A 18 6.63 -9.32 -1.56
CA ALA A 18 7.69 -10.27 -1.23
C ALA A 18 8.77 -10.28 -2.33
N ALA A 19 8.35 -10.28 -3.59
CA ALA A 19 9.25 -10.33 -4.74
C ALA A 19 10.19 -9.13 -4.81
N ILE A 20 9.69 -7.90 -4.58
CA ILE A 20 10.54 -6.69 -4.57
C ILE A 20 11.51 -6.66 -3.38
N LEU A 21 11.20 -7.37 -2.29
CA LEU A 21 12.10 -7.60 -1.16
C LEU A 21 13.08 -8.75 -1.40
N GLY A 22 13.07 -9.36 -2.59
CA GLY A 22 13.94 -10.45 -2.98
C GLY A 22 13.49 -11.83 -2.47
N GLN A 23 12.22 -11.99 -2.10
CA GLN A 23 11.65 -13.24 -1.58
C GLN A 23 10.65 -13.84 -2.59
N GLY A 24 10.81 -15.12 -2.91
CA GLY A 24 9.94 -15.86 -3.83
C GLY A 24 10.66 -16.34 -5.09
N ALA A 25 9.90 -16.57 -6.15
CA ALA A 25 10.42 -17.12 -7.42
C ALA A 25 11.51 -16.23 -8.04
N GLU A 26 12.54 -16.84 -8.61
CA GLU A 26 13.69 -16.13 -9.21
C GLU A 26 13.24 -15.23 -10.37
N GLU A 27 12.28 -15.69 -11.15
CA GLU A 27 11.70 -14.99 -12.31
C GLU A 27 11.03 -13.67 -11.92
N LEU A 28 10.51 -13.58 -10.69
CA LEU A 28 9.90 -12.36 -10.15
C LEU A 28 10.92 -11.49 -9.44
N THR A 29 11.74 -12.09 -8.56
CA THR A 29 12.71 -11.36 -7.74
C THR A 29 13.82 -10.72 -8.57
N HIS A 30 14.27 -11.38 -9.64
CA HIS A 30 15.34 -10.92 -10.52
C HIS A 30 14.83 -10.27 -11.81
N LEU A 31 13.57 -9.85 -11.86
CA LEU A 31 13.07 -9.06 -12.98
C LEU A 31 13.99 -7.86 -13.22
N SER A 32 14.43 -7.62 -14.45
CA SER A 32 15.44 -6.59 -14.77
C SER A 32 16.86 -6.84 -14.18
N GLY A 33 17.19 -8.07 -13.79
CA GLY A 33 18.57 -8.54 -13.60
C GLY A 33 19.22 -8.23 -12.24
N PHE A 34 18.47 -7.85 -11.21
CA PHE A 34 19.00 -7.63 -9.86
C PHE A 34 17.96 -7.90 -8.78
N SER A 35 18.39 -8.11 -7.54
CA SER A 35 17.52 -8.31 -6.37
C SER A 35 18.33 -7.99 -5.09
N PRO A 36 17.72 -7.45 -4.01
CA PRO A 36 16.33 -6.99 -3.93
C PRO A 36 16.13 -5.67 -4.68
N LYS A 37 14.87 -5.25 -4.87
CA LYS A 37 14.54 -3.94 -5.45
C LYS A 37 14.53 -2.83 -4.42
N VAL A 38 14.10 -3.17 -3.20
CA VAL A 38 14.04 -2.26 -2.05
C VAL A 38 14.48 -2.99 -0.79
N HIS A 39 15.04 -2.26 0.17
CA HIS A 39 15.39 -2.80 1.47
C HIS A 39 14.18 -2.78 2.40
N ALA A 40 13.96 -3.87 3.14
CA ALA A 40 12.79 -4.00 4.02
C ALA A 40 12.72 -2.90 5.10
N GLU A 41 13.87 -2.45 5.60
CA GLU A 41 13.97 -1.41 6.63
C GLU A 41 13.55 0.00 6.16
N ASP A 42 13.41 0.18 4.84
CA ASP A 42 12.91 1.40 4.20
C ASP A 42 11.46 1.22 3.69
N CYS A 43 10.82 0.10 3.99
CA CYS A 43 9.45 -0.21 3.55
C CYS A 43 8.44 -0.08 4.69
N VAL A 44 7.27 0.48 4.37
CA VAL A 44 6.17 0.66 5.31
C VAL A 44 4.87 0.18 4.68
N LEU A 45 4.19 -0.76 5.32
CA LEU A 45 2.86 -1.25 4.94
C LEU A 45 1.83 -0.64 5.88
N ILE A 46 0.83 0.06 5.34
CA ILE A 46 -0.17 0.78 6.13
C ILE A 46 -1.56 0.20 5.87
N GLY A 47 -2.36 0.05 6.93
CA GLY A 47 -3.76 -0.40 6.82
C GLY A 47 -3.92 -1.92 6.78
N ALA A 48 -2.90 -2.68 7.21
CA ALA A 48 -2.97 -4.13 7.25
C ALA A 48 -4.10 -4.60 8.18
N ARG A 49 -5.06 -5.37 7.62
CA ARG A 49 -6.26 -5.84 8.35
C ARG A 49 -6.77 -7.23 7.97
N SER A 50 -6.31 -7.79 6.84
CA SER A 50 -6.55 -9.17 6.46
C SER A 50 -5.21 -9.79 6.08
N VAL A 51 -4.62 -10.55 7.02
CA VAL A 51 -3.30 -11.14 6.87
C VAL A 51 -3.40 -12.59 7.32
N ASP A 52 -3.01 -13.53 6.46
CA ASP A 52 -3.01 -14.95 6.80
C ASP A 52 -1.91 -15.26 7.83
N PRO A 53 -2.03 -16.33 8.64
CA PRO A 53 -1.07 -16.63 9.71
C PRO A 53 0.39 -16.71 9.24
N ASP A 54 0.64 -17.37 8.11
CA ASP A 54 1.99 -17.52 7.55
C ASP A 54 2.52 -16.19 7.00
N GLU A 55 1.64 -15.38 6.39
CA GLU A 55 1.98 -14.04 5.94
C GLU A 55 2.33 -13.13 7.13
N ALA A 56 1.59 -13.21 8.23
CA ALA A 56 1.88 -12.45 9.44
C ALA A 56 3.23 -12.83 10.05
N ILE A 57 3.60 -14.10 10.01
CA ILE A 57 4.94 -14.58 10.43
C ILE A 57 6.01 -14.03 9.50
N ALA A 58 5.79 -14.08 8.19
CA ALA A 58 6.72 -13.58 7.19
C ALA A 58 6.92 -12.05 7.36
N LEU A 59 5.85 -11.28 7.48
CA LEU A 59 5.89 -9.83 7.71
C LEU A 59 6.68 -9.49 8.99
N LYS A 60 6.42 -10.19 10.10
CA LYS A 60 7.17 -9.98 11.36
C LYS A 60 8.67 -10.25 11.23
N LYS A 61 9.07 -11.18 10.36
CA LYS A 61 10.47 -11.54 10.12
C LYS A 61 11.15 -10.69 9.04
N SER A 62 10.35 -9.98 8.23
CA SER A 62 10.85 -9.27 7.04
C SER A 62 11.69 -8.03 7.35
N GLY A 63 11.47 -7.39 8.50
CA GLY A 63 12.03 -6.06 8.79
C GLY A 63 11.19 -4.90 8.24
N VAL A 64 10.10 -5.17 7.52
CA VAL A 64 9.12 -4.17 7.08
C VAL A 64 8.38 -3.59 8.27
N ARG A 65 8.18 -2.27 8.26
CA ARG A 65 7.28 -1.63 9.22
C ARG A 65 5.83 -1.85 8.82
N VAL A 66 5.07 -2.59 9.64
CA VAL A 66 3.64 -2.83 9.39
C VAL A 66 2.79 -2.02 10.36
N VAL A 67 1.92 -1.16 9.84
CA VAL A 67 0.92 -0.41 10.58
C VAL A 67 -0.45 -1.05 10.32
N THR A 68 -1.03 -1.62 11.37
CA THR A 68 -2.36 -2.24 11.31
C THR A 68 -3.47 -1.19 11.40
N MET A 69 -4.70 -1.54 11.04
CA MET A 69 -5.84 -0.65 11.25
C MET A 69 -6.04 -0.27 12.73
N ARG A 70 -5.80 -1.19 13.66
CA ARG A 70 -5.84 -0.87 15.11
C ARG A 70 -4.85 0.23 15.47
N GLU A 71 -3.63 0.14 14.97
CA GLU A 71 -2.61 1.16 15.25
C GLU A 71 -2.95 2.50 14.58
N LEU A 72 -3.51 2.44 13.37
CA LEU A 72 -4.02 3.61 12.68
C LEU A 72 -5.15 4.30 13.47
N ASP A 73 -6.08 3.53 14.05
CA ASP A 73 -7.15 4.03 14.91
C ASP A 73 -6.59 4.71 16.17
N GLU A 74 -5.56 4.13 16.79
CA GLU A 74 -4.96 4.63 18.03
C GLU A 74 -4.13 5.91 17.81
N ARG A 75 -3.46 6.04 16.66
CA ARG A 75 -2.50 7.14 16.37
C ARG A 75 -3.04 8.22 15.43
N GLY A 76 -3.99 7.87 14.59
CA GLY A 76 -4.50 8.68 13.50
C GLY A 76 -3.57 8.73 12.28
N MET A 77 -4.18 8.91 11.10
CA MET A 77 -3.50 8.94 9.80
C MET A 77 -2.33 9.93 9.73
N ASN A 78 -2.47 11.12 10.34
CA ASN A 78 -1.39 12.12 10.29
C ASN A 78 -0.08 11.59 10.88
N ALA A 79 -0.13 11.03 12.10
CA ALA A 79 1.06 10.57 12.81
C ALA A 79 1.66 9.31 12.16
N VAL A 80 0.80 8.45 11.59
CA VAL A 80 1.24 7.26 10.84
C VAL A 80 2.00 7.67 9.58
N MET A 81 1.46 8.62 8.80
CA MET A 81 2.10 9.07 7.57
C MET A 81 3.40 9.83 7.82
N ASP A 82 3.50 10.60 8.91
CA ASP A 82 4.75 11.27 9.30
C ASP A 82 5.87 10.24 9.57
N GLU A 83 5.58 9.17 10.33
CA GLU A 83 6.54 8.07 10.54
C GLU A 83 6.86 7.36 9.23
N ALA A 84 5.84 7.03 8.43
CA ALA A 84 6.00 6.23 7.23
C ALA A 84 6.92 6.91 6.21
N MET A 85 6.66 8.21 5.94
CA MET A 85 7.49 8.99 5.02
C MET A 85 8.90 9.19 5.57
N TRP A 86 9.06 9.39 6.88
CA TRP A 86 10.40 9.48 7.48
C TRP A 86 11.17 8.17 7.30
N LEU A 87 10.57 7.02 7.61
CA LEU A 87 11.20 5.71 7.43
C LEU A 87 11.56 5.44 5.96
N ALA A 88 10.65 5.71 5.04
CA ALA A 88 10.87 5.44 3.62
C ALA A 88 11.86 6.41 2.94
N SER A 89 12.14 7.57 3.56
CA SER A 89 13.00 8.61 2.98
C SER A 89 14.31 8.87 3.74
N ARG A 90 14.52 8.32 4.94
CA ARG A 90 15.70 8.63 5.77
C ARG A 90 17.04 8.24 5.14
N ASN A 91 17.05 7.18 4.32
CA ASN A 91 18.26 6.64 3.68
C ASN A 91 18.11 6.50 2.16
N THR A 92 17.13 7.16 1.55
CA THR A 92 16.79 7.00 0.14
C THR A 92 16.69 8.37 -0.54
N ALA A 93 16.68 8.39 -1.88
CA ALA A 93 16.42 9.63 -2.63
C ALA A 93 14.96 10.13 -2.45
N GLY A 94 14.06 9.25 -2.01
CA GLY A 94 12.62 9.42 -1.94
C GLY A 94 11.95 8.06 -1.96
N PHE A 95 10.63 8.03 -2.15
CA PHE A 95 9.85 6.80 -2.08
C PHE A 95 8.92 6.60 -3.26
N HIS A 96 8.60 5.34 -3.53
CA HIS A 96 7.51 4.94 -4.40
C HIS A 96 6.26 4.70 -3.55
N VAL A 97 5.09 5.12 -4.05
CA VAL A 97 3.80 4.83 -3.43
C VAL A 97 3.07 3.81 -4.27
N THR A 98 2.72 2.69 -3.65
CA THR A 98 1.76 1.72 -4.18
C THR A 98 0.45 1.90 -3.43
N MET A 99 -0.60 2.34 -4.13
CA MET A 99 -1.92 2.58 -3.57
C MET A 99 -2.89 1.50 -4.09
N ASP A 100 -3.06 0.46 -3.30
CA ASP A 100 -4.15 -0.49 -3.51
C ASP A 100 -5.48 0.16 -3.15
N MET A 101 -6.46 0.17 -4.06
CA MET A 101 -7.77 0.75 -3.74
C MET A 101 -8.54 -0.05 -2.70
N ASP A 102 -8.21 -1.32 -2.49
CA ASP A 102 -8.77 -2.12 -1.41
C ASP A 102 -8.31 -1.65 -0.02
N PHE A 103 -7.31 -0.76 0.07
CA PHE A 103 -6.94 -0.09 1.30
C PHE A 103 -8.13 0.66 1.90
N VAL A 104 -8.88 1.40 1.08
CA VAL A 104 -10.02 2.23 1.50
C VAL A 104 -11.20 1.35 1.89
N ASP A 105 -11.97 1.78 2.90
CA ASP A 105 -13.16 1.03 3.30
C ASP A 105 -14.14 0.85 2.11
N PRO A 106 -14.73 -0.35 1.93
CA PRO A 106 -15.71 -0.62 0.87
C PRO A 106 -16.93 0.31 0.88
N ASP A 107 -17.27 0.92 2.02
CA ASP A 107 -18.30 1.95 2.08
C ASP A 107 -17.97 3.18 1.21
N TYR A 108 -16.69 3.41 0.90
CA TYR A 108 -16.19 4.45 0.00
C TYR A 108 -15.66 3.91 -1.34
N ALA A 109 -15.04 2.73 -1.34
CA ALA A 109 -14.42 2.09 -2.50
C ALA A 109 -14.97 0.66 -2.76
N PRO A 110 -16.25 0.52 -3.17
CA PRO A 110 -16.87 -0.80 -3.37
C PRO A 110 -16.28 -1.59 -4.55
N GLY A 111 -15.71 -0.90 -5.54
CA GLY A 111 -15.22 -1.45 -6.79
C GLY A 111 -13.78 -1.92 -6.71
N VAL A 112 -13.51 -2.93 -5.88
CA VAL A 112 -12.16 -3.50 -5.69
C VAL A 112 -12.20 -5.03 -5.74
N GLY A 113 -11.06 -5.67 -6.06
CA GLY A 113 -10.98 -7.13 -6.20
C GLY A 113 -11.34 -7.90 -4.92
N THR A 114 -10.81 -7.46 -3.78
CA THR A 114 -10.95 -8.14 -2.49
C THR A 114 -11.40 -7.16 -1.39
N PRO A 115 -12.69 -6.77 -1.34
CA PRO A 115 -13.15 -5.79 -0.37
C PRO A 115 -13.06 -6.34 1.06
N VAL A 116 -12.36 -5.61 1.94
CA VAL A 116 -12.25 -5.94 3.37
C VAL A 116 -12.77 -4.77 4.22
N PRO A 117 -13.86 -4.94 5.00
CA PRO A 117 -14.38 -3.90 5.89
C PRO A 117 -13.38 -3.42 6.94
N GLY A 118 -13.59 -2.21 7.45
CA GLY A 118 -12.73 -1.58 8.45
C GLY A 118 -11.47 -0.98 7.84
N GLY A 119 -11.56 -0.42 6.63
CA GLY A 119 -10.49 0.35 6.01
C GLY A 119 -10.54 1.84 6.38
N PRO A 120 -9.58 2.65 5.92
CA PRO A 120 -9.62 4.09 6.14
C PRO A 120 -10.75 4.76 5.36
N THR A 121 -11.22 5.86 5.91
CA THR A 121 -12.26 6.70 5.31
C THR A 121 -11.73 7.51 4.13
N TYR A 122 -12.65 8.03 3.31
CA TYR A 122 -12.35 9.03 2.27
C TYR A 122 -11.39 10.14 2.75
N ARG A 123 -11.65 10.71 3.92
CA ARG A 123 -10.86 11.84 4.47
C ARG A 123 -9.46 11.42 4.88
N GLU A 124 -9.30 10.23 5.44
CA GLU A 124 -8.00 9.72 5.85
C GLU A 124 -7.14 9.38 4.63
N SER A 125 -7.74 8.76 3.61
CA SER A 125 -7.04 8.48 2.35
C SER A 125 -6.58 9.78 1.66
N HIS A 126 -7.44 10.82 1.63
CA HIS A 126 -7.05 12.13 1.11
C HIS A 126 -5.92 12.76 1.92
N LEU A 127 -6.01 12.77 3.25
CA LEU A 127 -4.95 13.29 4.11
C LEU A 127 -3.61 12.58 3.87
N ALA A 128 -3.62 11.25 3.68
CA ALA A 128 -2.41 10.50 3.36
C ALA A 128 -1.77 10.99 2.06
N MET A 129 -2.58 11.17 1.00
CA MET A 129 -2.10 11.64 -0.30
C MET A 129 -1.61 13.09 -0.26
N GLU A 130 -2.30 13.98 0.45
CA GLU A 130 -1.88 15.38 0.63
C GLU A 130 -0.52 15.45 1.35
N LYS A 131 -0.32 14.64 2.39
CA LYS A 131 0.96 14.55 3.10
C LYS A 131 2.08 14.01 2.22
N ILE A 132 1.79 12.99 1.40
CA ILE A 132 2.72 12.47 0.39
C ILE A 132 3.15 13.60 -0.57
N ALA A 133 2.19 14.39 -1.07
CA ALA A 133 2.49 15.52 -1.96
C ALA A 133 3.35 16.59 -1.27
N ASP A 134 2.95 17.00 -0.07
CA ASP A 134 3.66 18.03 0.71
C ASP A 134 5.07 17.61 1.12
N SER A 135 5.37 16.30 1.17
CA SER A 135 6.72 15.81 1.47
C SER A 135 7.75 16.19 0.39
N GLY A 136 7.34 16.34 -0.87
CA GLY A 136 8.24 16.52 -2.01
C GLY A 136 9.22 15.36 -2.23
N LYS A 137 8.97 14.19 -1.63
CA LYS A 137 9.85 13.00 -1.67
C LYS A 137 9.28 11.82 -2.48
N MET A 138 8.05 11.93 -2.98
CA MET A 138 7.48 10.92 -3.86
C MET A 138 8.18 10.95 -5.24
N LEU A 139 8.77 9.82 -5.63
CA LEU A 139 9.49 9.68 -6.91
C LEU A 139 8.63 9.01 -7.99
N SER A 140 7.69 8.16 -7.57
CA SER A 140 6.77 7.45 -8.45
C SER A 140 5.54 7.01 -7.66
N PHE A 141 4.45 6.75 -8.38
CA PHE A 141 3.15 6.41 -7.81
C PHE A 141 2.45 5.40 -8.72
N GLU A 142 1.81 4.40 -8.13
CA GLU A 142 0.86 3.53 -8.80
C GLU A 142 -0.44 3.42 -8.00
N LEU A 143 -1.55 3.17 -8.70
CA LEU A 143 -2.85 2.90 -8.11
C LEU A 143 -3.45 1.67 -8.78
N THR A 144 -3.84 0.69 -7.97
CA THR A 144 -4.17 -0.67 -8.41
C THR A 144 -5.54 -1.12 -7.91
N GLU A 145 -5.94 -2.33 -8.32
CA GLU A 145 -7.11 -3.07 -7.82
C GLU A 145 -8.49 -2.42 -7.98
N ILE A 146 -8.64 -1.41 -8.85
CA ILE A 146 -9.98 -0.98 -9.27
C ILE A 146 -10.62 -2.11 -10.09
N ASN A 147 -11.81 -2.53 -9.66
CA ASN A 147 -12.65 -3.50 -10.33
C ASN A 147 -14.00 -2.87 -10.72
N PRO A 148 -14.17 -2.42 -11.99
CA PRO A 148 -15.42 -1.81 -12.45
C PRO A 148 -16.65 -2.72 -12.38
N VAL A 149 -16.47 -4.05 -12.33
CA VAL A 149 -17.58 -5.00 -12.24
C VAL A 149 -18.26 -4.93 -10.87
N LEU A 150 -17.51 -4.63 -9.82
CA LEU A 150 -18.00 -4.53 -8.44
C LEU A 150 -18.29 -3.08 -8.04
N ASP A 151 -17.94 -2.11 -8.90
CA ASP A 151 -18.10 -0.69 -8.60
C ASP A 151 -19.54 -0.23 -8.78
N ASN A 152 -19.90 0.84 -8.08
CA ASN A 152 -21.20 1.49 -8.23
C ASN A 152 -21.01 2.84 -8.93
N ALA A 153 -21.49 2.93 -10.17
CA ALA A 153 -21.43 4.16 -10.96
C ALA A 153 -20.02 4.79 -11.00
N ASN A 154 -18.98 3.94 -11.12
CA ASN A 154 -17.57 4.35 -11.23
C ASN A 154 -17.02 5.10 -9.99
N ARG A 155 -17.72 5.02 -8.84
CA ARG A 155 -17.37 5.73 -7.60
C ARG A 155 -15.94 5.46 -7.14
N THR A 156 -15.49 4.22 -7.23
CA THR A 156 -14.14 3.83 -6.79
C THR A 156 -13.07 4.38 -7.71
N ALA A 157 -13.33 4.35 -9.03
CA ALA A 157 -12.43 4.96 -10.00
C ALA A 157 -12.38 6.50 -9.87
N GLU A 158 -13.53 7.15 -9.64
CA GLU A 158 -13.58 8.59 -9.36
C GLU A 158 -12.79 8.95 -8.10
N LEU A 159 -12.93 8.16 -7.03
CA LEU A 159 -12.12 8.30 -5.83
C LEU A 159 -10.62 8.13 -6.15
N GLY A 160 -10.25 7.11 -6.92
CA GLY A 160 -8.86 6.89 -7.33
C GLY A 160 -8.26 8.10 -8.05
N VAL A 161 -9.01 8.73 -8.97
CA VAL A 161 -8.59 9.98 -9.61
C VAL A 161 -8.42 11.11 -8.59
N GLN A 162 -9.32 11.25 -7.62
CA GLN A 162 -9.23 12.29 -6.59
C GLN A 162 -8.03 12.10 -5.66
N LEU A 163 -7.71 10.85 -5.31
CA LEU A 163 -6.52 10.50 -4.53
C LEU A 163 -5.23 10.80 -5.30
N ILE A 164 -5.17 10.44 -6.59
CA ILE A 164 -4.07 10.82 -7.49
C ILE A 164 -3.91 12.33 -7.51
N LEU A 165 -4.98 13.09 -7.74
CA LEU A 165 -4.90 14.56 -7.75
C LEU A 165 -4.32 15.11 -6.44
N SER A 166 -4.70 14.54 -5.30
CA SER A 166 -4.17 14.95 -4.00
C SER A 166 -2.69 14.61 -3.86
N ALA A 167 -2.27 13.41 -4.28
CA ALA A 167 -0.87 12.96 -4.26
C ALA A 167 0.04 13.79 -5.18
N PHE A 168 -0.54 14.43 -6.21
CA PHE A 168 0.14 15.33 -7.13
C PHE A 168 -0.11 16.82 -6.83
N GLY A 169 -0.56 17.14 -5.62
CA GLY A 169 -0.54 18.50 -5.08
C GLY A 169 -1.80 19.34 -5.31
N LYS A 170 -2.93 18.74 -5.70
CA LYS A 170 -4.22 19.44 -5.65
C LYS A 170 -4.53 19.83 -4.20
N LYS A 171 -4.75 21.12 -3.97
CA LYS A 171 -5.15 21.66 -2.66
C LYS A 171 -6.61 22.11 -2.70
N ILE A 172 -7.24 22.12 -1.53
CA ILE A 172 -8.58 22.67 -1.36
C ILE A 172 -8.54 24.21 -1.41
N MET A 173 -7.44 24.82 -0.94
CA MET A 173 -7.17 26.26 -0.92
C MET A 173 -5.80 26.58 -1.52
#